data_AF-A0A3Q0SFG0-F1
#
_entry.id   AF-A0A3Q0SFG0-F1
#
_cell.length_a   1.000
_cell.length_b   1.000
_cell.length_c   1.000
_cell.angle_alpha   90.00
_cell.angle_beta   90.00
_cell.angle_gamma   90.00
#
_symmetry.space_group_name_H-M   'P 1'
#
loop_
_entity.id
_entity.type
_entity.pdbx_description
1 polymer ?
#
loop_
_entity_poly.entity_id
_entity_poly.type
_entity_poly.pdbx_seq_one_letter_code
_entity_poly.pdbx_strand_id
1 'polypeptide(L)'
;MEAAESKSSESGEIKEEYRVQVTSKKEVSEQVNKYKELLKTALDGQPEDFPEETKRVLLQELLANFEVAVQANVLVNGSPWEEAPDDEEVEAIDLESLLDDTIVETTRRRRTFPKKILPHVVHALKAERKVMELYEQTVKPQEVVKDSDQENIMNDLSAAAPGVVKQAIQVIKSINTLQTQAEGLCEILKTKPSQASLEIHREVFGFNDQSEEAAAAEGYVPQAKKPECSVGEGKLE
;
A
#
# COMPACT_ATOMS: atom_id res chain seq x y z
N MET A 1 -16.87 -8.56 -21.06
CA MET A 1 -16.19 -9.00 -22.29
C MET A 1 -14.99 -9.79 -21.83
N GLU A 2 -15.18 -10.99 -21.30
CA GLU A 2 -15.50 -12.24 -21.99
C GLU A 2 -14.39 -12.64 -22.97
N ALA A 3 -13.72 -13.73 -22.60
CA ALA A 3 -12.60 -14.35 -23.29
C ALA A 3 -13.07 -14.98 -24.60
N ALA A 4 -12.39 -14.66 -25.69
CA ALA A 4 -12.51 -15.40 -26.95
C ALA A 4 -11.57 -16.61 -26.89
N GLU A 5 -12.05 -17.67 -26.24
CA GLU A 5 -11.44 -19.00 -26.30
C GLU A 5 -11.75 -19.59 -27.67
N SER A 6 -10.72 -19.70 -28.51
CA SER A 6 -10.82 -20.28 -29.84
C SER A 6 -10.97 -21.79 -29.72
N LYS A 7 -12.21 -22.28 -29.62
CA LYS A 7 -12.54 -23.70 -29.74
C LYS A 7 -12.27 -24.16 -31.18
N SER A 8 -11.12 -24.80 -31.43
CA SER A 8 -10.98 -25.66 -32.59
C SER A 8 -11.93 -26.85 -32.40
N SER A 9 -13.00 -26.84 -33.16
CA SER A 9 -14.01 -27.90 -33.16
C SER A 9 -13.46 -29.06 -33.98
N GLU A 10 -12.72 -29.97 -33.34
CA GLU A 10 -12.58 -31.32 -33.89
C GLU A 10 -13.86 -32.06 -33.55
N SER A 11 -14.81 -32.04 -34.49
CA SER A 11 -15.85 -33.06 -34.57
C SER A 11 -15.18 -34.39 -34.94
N GLY A 12 -14.57 -35.04 -33.96
CA GLY A 12 -13.93 -36.34 -34.13
C GLY A 12 -14.95 -37.45 -33.95
N GLU A 13 -15.24 -38.18 -35.02
CA GLU A 13 -15.81 -39.53 -34.91
C GLU A 13 -15.04 -40.30 -33.84
N ILE A 14 -15.73 -40.94 -32.89
CA ILE A 14 -15.11 -41.93 -32.01
C ILE A 14 -14.69 -43.08 -32.93
N LYS A 15 -13.46 -43.03 -33.45
CA LYS A 15 -12.86 -44.14 -34.18
C LYS A 15 -12.69 -45.26 -33.16
N GLU A 16 -13.59 -46.22 -33.18
CA GLU A 16 -13.42 -47.46 -32.44
C GLU A 16 -12.11 -48.10 -32.89
N GLU A 17 -11.19 -48.26 -31.93
CA GLU A 17 -9.89 -48.87 -32.20
C GLU A 17 -10.07 -50.40 -32.15
N TYR A 18 -10.05 -51.03 -33.32
CA TYR A 18 -10.30 -52.47 -33.47
C TYR A 18 -9.03 -53.32 -33.32
N ARG A 19 -7.86 -52.70 -33.20
CA ARG A 19 -6.58 -53.40 -33.03
C ARG A 19 -6.49 -54.07 -31.66
N VAL A 20 -5.81 -55.20 -31.62
CA VAL A 20 -5.62 -55.98 -30.40
C VAL A 20 -4.62 -55.28 -29.50
N GLN A 21 -5.02 -55.01 -28.25
CA GLN A 21 -4.15 -54.41 -27.24
C GLN A 21 -3.24 -55.47 -26.63
N VAL A 22 -1.93 -55.21 -26.65
CA VAL A 22 -0.91 -56.09 -26.09
C VAL A 22 0.06 -55.27 -25.24
N THR A 23 0.66 -55.90 -24.24
CA THR A 23 1.55 -55.24 -23.26
C THR A 23 3.03 -55.37 -23.61
N SER A 24 3.43 -56.41 -24.36
CA SER A 24 4.82 -56.64 -24.75
C SER A 24 4.95 -56.94 -26.24
N LYS A 25 5.83 -56.20 -26.91
CA LYS A 25 6.18 -56.38 -28.33
C LYS A 25 6.97 -57.68 -28.55
N LYS A 26 7.77 -58.08 -27.56
CA LYS A 26 8.55 -59.33 -27.57
C LYS A 26 7.65 -60.56 -27.62
N GLU A 27 6.62 -60.62 -26.78
CA GLU A 27 5.69 -61.76 -26.73
C GLU A 27 4.95 -61.97 -28.07
N VAL A 28 4.52 -60.88 -28.70
CA VAL A 28 3.89 -60.93 -30.04
C VAL A 28 4.88 -61.43 -31.08
N SER A 29 6.12 -60.97 -31.04
CA SER A 29 7.17 -61.40 -31.97
C SER A 29 7.51 -62.88 -31.83
N GLU A 30 7.60 -63.39 -30.60
CA GLU A 30 7.79 -64.82 -30.32
C GLU A 30 6.64 -65.67 -30.87
N GLN A 31 5.40 -65.21 -30.68
CA GLN A 31 4.22 -65.92 -31.16
C GLN A 31 4.12 -65.90 -32.69
N VAL A 32 4.43 -64.76 -33.34
CA VAL A 32 4.51 -64.64 -34.80
C VAL A 32 5.55 -65.62 -35.35
N ASN A 33 6.73 -65.72 -34.72
CA ASN A 33 7.77 -66.66 -35.14
C ASN A 33 7.31 -68.12 -35.02
N LYS A 34 6.61 -68.48 -33.95
CA LYS A 34 6.04 -69.83 -33.80
C LYS A 34 5.04 -70.17 -34.92
N TYR A 35 4.17 -69.24 -35.29
CA TYR A 35 3.22 -69.45 -36.38
C TYR A 35 3.89 -69.43 -37.76
N LYS A 36 4.94 -68.64 -37.96
CA LYS A 36 5.77 -68.68 -39.17
C LYS A 36 6.36 -70.07 -39.38
N GLU A 37 6.88 -70.73 -38.34
CA GLU A 37 7.37 -72.11 -38.45
C GLU A 37 6.27 -73.10 -38.89
N LEU A 38 5.03 -72.91 -38.43
CA LEU A 38 3.89 -73.72 -38.89
C LEU A 38 3.51 -73.40 -40.34
N LEU A 39 3.52 -72.13 -40.74
CA LEU A 39 3.19 -71.70 -42.10
C LEU A 39 4.21 -72.17 -43.14
N LYS A 40 5.45 -72.51 -42.74
CA LYS A 40 6.46 -73.08 -43.65
C LYS A 40 6.00 -74.39 -44.30
N THR A 41 5.14 -75.17 -43.64
CA THR A 41 4.63 -76.44 -44.18
C THR A 41 3.35 -76.29 -45.01
N ALA A 42 2.79 -75.08 -45.13
CA ALA A 42 1.50 -74.84 -45.77
C ALA A 42 1.46 -75.24 -47.26
N LEU A 43 2.60 -75.23 -47.93
CA LEU A 43 2.72 -75.57 -49.36
C LEU A 43 3.21 -77.00 -49.61
N ASP A 44 3.31 -77.85 -48.59
CA ASP A 44 3.81 -79.23 -48.74
C ASP A 44 2.81 -80.21 -49.36
N GLY A 45 1.52 -79.87 -49.36
CA GLY A 45 0.47 -80.65 -50.03
C GLY A 45 0.27 -80.33 -51.52
N GLN A 46 1.12 -79.49 -52.13
CA GLN A 46 1.02 -79.11 -53.54
C GLN A 46 1.52 -80.25 -54.46
N PRO A 47 0.96 -80.39 -55.68
CA PRO A 47 1.39 -81.42 -56.63
C PRO A 47 2.87 -81.26 -57.01
N GLU A 48 3.53 -82.39 -57.28
CA GLU A 48 4.97 -82.50 -57.54
C GLU A 48 5.44 -81.70 -58.78
N ASP A 49 4.53 -81.39 -59.70
CA ASP A 49 4.77 -80.58 -60.89
C ASP A 49 4.85 -79.06 -60.59
N PHE A 50 4.65 -78.64 -59.34
CA PHE A 50 4.70 -77.24 -58.96
C PHE A 50 6.16 -76.71 -58.91
N PRO A 51 6.50 -75.64 -59.65
CA PRO A 51 7.87 -75.14 -59.68
C PRO A 51 8.40 -74.77 -58.29
N GLU A 52 9.50 -75.39 -57.88
CA GLU A 52 10.07 -75.21 -56.55
C GLU A 52 10.48 -73.76 -56.27
N GLU A 53 10.94 -73.04 -57.30
CA GLU A 53 11.30 -71.63 -57.19
C GLU A 53 10.06 -70.75 -56.92
N THR A 54 8.95 -71.03 -57.59
CA THR A 54 7.67 -70.35 -57.33
C THR A 54 7.15 -70.68 -55.93
N LYS A 55 7.35 -71.92 -55.45
CA LYS A 55 6.98 -72.33 -54.08
C LYS A 55 7.73 -71.51 -53.04
N ARG A 56 9.04 -71.31 -53.22
CA ARG A 56 9.87 -70.52 -52.30
C ARG A 56 9.45 -69.06 -52.27
N VAL A 57 9.22 -68.44 -53.43
CA VAL A 57 8.79 -67.04 -53.52
C VAL A 57 7.44 -66.84 -52.83
N LEU A 58 6.45 -67.69 -53.13
CA LEU A 58 5.12 -67.61 -52.51
C LEU A 58 5.18 -67.85 -50.99
N LEU A 59 6.03 -68.75 -50.53
CA LEU A 59 6.22 -69.00 -49.10
C LEU A 59 6.83 -67.77 -48.40
N GLN A 60 7.84 -67.16 -49.00
CA GLN A 60 8.48 -65.97 -48.45
C GLN A 60 7.51 -64.79 -48.39
N GLU A 61 6.74 -64.56 -49.46
CA GLU A 61 5.70 -63.53 -49.49
C GLU A 61 4.61 -63.80 -48.46
N LEU A 62 4.15 -65.05 -48.32
CA LEU A 62 3.16 -65.43 -47.31
C LEU A 62 3.64 -65.12 -45.89
N LEU A 63 4.88 -65.47 -45.57
CA LEU A 63 5.46 -65.23 -44.24
C LEU A 63 5.64 -63.74 -43.94
N ALA A 64 6.08 -62.96 -44.92
CA ALA A 64 6.23 -61.51 -44.79
C ALA A 64 4.87 -60.81 -44.65
N ASN A 65 3.90 -61.16 -45.51
CA ASN A 65 2.55 -60.60 -45.46
C ASN A 65 1.83 -60.96 -44.15
N PHE A 66 2.01 -62.17 -43.65
CA PHE A 66 1.47 -62.60 -42.36
C PHE A 66 1.99 -61.72 -41.22
N GLU A 67 3.31 -61.51 -41.15
CA GLU A 67 3.93 -60.67 -40.12
C GLU A 67 3.43 -59.23 -40.18
N VAL A 68 3.50 -58.60 -41.36
CA VAL A 68 3.04 -57.21 -41.53
C VAL A 68 1.56 -57.08 -41.20
N ALA A 69 0.73 -58.05 -41.58
CA ALA A 69 -0.69 -58.05 -41.24
C ALA A 69 -0.92 -58.16 -39.73
N VAL A 70 -0.17 -58.99 -39.01
CA VAL A 70 -0.28 -59.09 -37.55
C VAL A 70 0.17 -57.79 -36.89
N GLN A 71 1.31 -57.24 -37.30
CA GLN A 71 1.85 -55.99 -36.75
C GLN A 71 0.91 -54.80 -36.99
N ALA A 72 0.27 -54.71 -38.15
CA ALA A 72 -0.70 -53.66 -38.46
C ALA A 72 -2.01 -53.75 -37.65
N ASN A 73 -2.30 -54.92 -37.05
CA ASN A 73 -3.53 -55.18 -36.29
C ASN A 73 -3.31 -55.23 -34.77
N VAL A 74 -2.10 -54.91 -34.30
CA VAL A 74 -1.74 -54.92 -32.87
C VAL A 74 -1.37 -53.51 -32.41
N LEU A 75 -1.75 -53.19 -31.19
CA LEU A 75 -1.28 -52.02 -30.44
C LEU A 75 -0.49 -52.49 -29.23
N VAL A 76 0.70 -51.94 -29.04
CA VAL A 76 1.54 -52.22 -27.87
C VAL A 76 1.41 -51.03 -26.92
N ASN A 77 0.81 -51.26 -25.75
CA ASN A 77 0.52 -50.20 -24.77
C ASN A 77 -0.17 -48.97 -25.38
N GLY A 78 -1.12 -49.19 -26.29
CA GLY A 78 -1.85 -48.14 -26.99
C GLY A 78 -1.10 -47.45 -28.13
N SER A 79 0.15 -47.83 -28.41
CA SER A 79 0.95 -47.29 -29.52
C SER A 79 0.99 -48.26 -30.71
N PRO A 80 1.06 -47.77 -31.95
CA PRO A 80 1.26 -48.62 -33.12
C PRO A 80 2.62 -49.34 -33.08
N TRP A 81 2.71 -50.48 -33.76
CA TRP A 81 3.88 -51.37 -33.72
C TRP A 81 5.24 -50.67 -33.98
N GLU A 82 5.28 -49.72 -34.91
CA GLU A 82 6.51 -48.97 -35.27
C GLU A 82 6.92 -47.93 -34.23
N GLU A 83 5.98 -47.39 -33.46
CA GLU A 83 6.22 -46.35 -32.45
C GLU A 83 6.43 -46.93 -31.06
N ALA A 84 5.97 -48.17 -30.85
CA ALA A 84 6.12 -48.85 -29.58
C ALA A 84 7.59 -49.14 -29.28
N PRO A 85 8.06 -48.77 -28.07
CA PRO A 85 9.45 -48.99 -27.68
C PRO A 85 9.77 -50.48 -27.65
N ASP A 86 10.97 -50.83 -28.10
CA ASP A 86 11.48 -52.18 -27.93
C ASP A 86 11.98 -52.34 -26.49
N ASP A 87 11.63 -53.47 -25.86
CA ASP A 87 12.03 -53.78 -24.48
C ASP A 87 13.58 -53.77 -24.32
N GLU A 88 14.32 -53.95 -25.41
CA GLU A 88 15.79 -53.92 -25.46
C GLU A 88 16.38 -52.50 -25.39
N GLU A 89 15.64 -51.45 -25.77
CA GLU A 89 16.14 -50.05 -25.68
C GLU A 89 16.20 -49.56 -24.23
N VAL A 90 15.35 -50.11 -23.35
CA VAL A 90 15.31 -49.75 -21.92
C VAL A 90 16.53 -50.30 -21.16
N GLU A 91 17.12 -51.40 -21.63
CA GLU A 91 18.32 -51.99 -21.03
C GLU A 91 19.63 -51.25 -21.41
N ALA A 92 19.60 -50.39 -22.44
CA ALA A 92 20.80 -49.72 -22.95
C ALA A 92 21.34 -48.59 -22.05
N ILE A 93 20.54 -48.12 -21.08
CA ILE A 93 20.95 -47.07 -20.15
C ILE A 93 21.35 -47.74 -18.83
N ASP A 94 22.62 -47.64 -18.45
CA ASP A 94 23.12 -48.03 -17.12
C ASP A 94 22.60 -47.04 -16.05
N LEU A 95 21.30 -47.18 -15.76
CA LEU A 95 20.57 -46.36 -14.78
C LEU A 95 21.15 -46.51 -13.38
N GLU A 96 21.75 -47.66 -13.06
CA GLU A 96 22.36 -47.94 -11.77
C GLU A 96 23.59 -47.04 -11.55
N SER A 97 24.50 -46.97 -12.53
CA SER A 97 25.66 -46.07 -12.44
C SER A 97 25.26 -44.60 -12.37
N LEU A 98 24.25 -44.18 -13.16
CA LEU A 98 23.76 -42.80 -13.13
C LEU A 98 23.11 -42.46 -11.78
N LEU A 99 22.39 -43.41 -11.20
CA LEU A 99 21.78 -43.27 -9.89
C LEU A 99 22.85 -43.13 -8.80
N ASP A 100 23.87 -43.99 -8.81
CA ASP A 100 24.98 -43.94 -7.87
C ASP A 100 25.74 -42.61 -7.93
N ASP A 101 26.07 -42.14 -9.12
CA ASP A 101 26.72 -40.84 -9.32
C ASP A 101 25.88 -39.70 -8.75
N THR A 102 24.56 -39.75 -8.98
CA THR A 102 23.62 -38.76 -8.45
C THR A 102 23.53 -38.82 -6.92
N ILE A 103 23.51 -40.00 -6.33
CA ILE A 103 23.50 -40.20 -4.87
C ILE A 103 24.78 -39.64 -4.24
N VAL A 104 25.95 -39.94 -4.84
CA VAL A 104 27.25 -39.46 -4.35
C VAL A 104 27.32 -37.94 -4.47
N GLU A 105 26.92 -37.37 -5.60
CA GLU A 105 26.93 -35.93 -5.82
C GLU A 105 26.01 -35.22 -4.81
N THR A 106 24.76 -35.67 -4.68
CA THR A 106 23.79 -35.07 -3.77
C THR A 106 24.25 -35.15 -2.32
N THR A 107 24.83 -36.28 -1.91
CA THR A 107 25.40 -36.46 -0.56
C THR A 107 26.58 -35.50 -0.33
N ARG A 108 27.47 -35.35 -1.31
CA ARG A 108 28.58 -34.39 -1.25
C ARG A 108 28.07 -32.95 -1.16
N ARG A 109 27.04 -32.60 -1.93
CA ARG A 109 26.41 -31.27 -1.93
C ARG A 109 25.80 -30.95 -0.57
N ARG A 110 24.97 -31.85 -0.03
CA ARG A 110 24.33 -31.72 1.30
C ARG A 110 25.35 -31.53 2.43
N ARG A 111 26.50 -32.21 2.35
CA ARG A 111 27.57 -32.06 3.35
C ARG A 111 28.37 -30.76 3.23
N THR A 112 28.66 -30.32 2.01
CA THR A 112 29.69 -29.31 1.75
C THR A 112 29.11 -27.91 1.56
N PHE A 113 27.97 -27.79 0.88
CA PHE A 113 27.41 -26.49 0.51
C PHE A 113 26.93 -25.67 1.71
N PRO A 114 26.23 -26.23 2.71
CA PRO A 114 25.85 -25.46 3.90
C PRO A 114 27.06 -24.84 4.61
N LYS A 115 28.17 -25.59 4.71
CA LYS A 115 29.42 -25.12 5.32
C LYS A 115 30.10 -24.00 4.51
N LYS A 116 29.93 -23.99 3.18
CA LYS A 116 30.43 -22.93 2.30
C LYS A 116 29.53 -21.69 2.31
N ILE A 117 28.21 -21.87 2.32
CA ILE A 117 27.22 -20.79 2.27
C ILE A 117 27.17 -20.03 3.61
N LEU A 118 27.24 -20.75 4.73
CA LEU A 118 27.14 -20.17 6.08
C LEU A 118 28.06 -18.95 6.31
N PRO A 119 29.39 -19.00 6.04
CA PRO A 119 30.25 -17.84 6.26
C PRO A 119 29.87 -16.64 5.39
N HIS A 120 29.43 -16.84 4.15
CA HIS A 120 29.00 -15.74 3.28
C HIS A 120 27.76 -15.03 3.83
N VAL A 121 26.76 -15.79 4.26
CA VAL A 121 25.53 -15.23 4.85
C VAL A 121 25.84 -14.52 6.18
N VAL A 122 26.67 -15.12 7.03
CA VAL A 122 27.10 -14.50 8.28
C VAL A 122 27.87 -13.19 8.03
N HIS A 123 28.75 -13.15 7.02
CA HIS A 123 29.46 -11.93 6.66
C HIS A 123 28.52 -10.85 6.12
N ALA A 124 27.55 -11.22 5.28
CA ALA A 124 26.53 -10.29 4.77
C ALA A 124 25.69 -9.69 5.91
N LEU A 125 25.16 -10.52 6.81
CA LEU A 125 24.38 -10.07 7.96
C LEU A 125 25.20 -9.16 8.91
N LYS A 126 26.49 -9.46 9.10
CA LYS A 126 27.39 -8.60 9.87
C LYS A 126 27.61 -7.25 9.19
N ALA A 127 27.75 -7.22 7.87
CA ALA A 127 27.91 -6.00 7.10
C ALA A 127 26.63 -5.14 7.16
N GLU A 128 25.46 -5.74 6.99
CA GLU A 128 24.16 -5.06 7.14
C GLU A 128 24.00 -4.44 8.54
N ARG A 129 24.33 -5.20 9.59
CA ARG A 129 24.33 -4.67 10.96
C ARG A 129 25.28 -3.48 11.11
N LYS A 130 26.47 -3.53 10.50
CA LYS A 130 27.43 -2.42 10.56
C LYS A 130 26.93 -1.18 9.82
N VAL A 131 26.20 -1.35 8.71
CA VAL A 131 25.55 -0.24 8.01
C VAL A 131 24.46 0.38 8.88
N MET A 132 23.65 -0.43 9.58
CA MET A 132 22.60 0.07 10.48
C MET A 132 23.16 0.91 11.63
N GLU A 133 24.31 0.50 12.20
CA GLU A 133 25.00 1.28 13.24
C GLU A 133 25.33 2.73 12.80
N LEU A 134 25.62 2.93 11.51
CA LEU A 134 25.87 4.27 10.96
C LEU A 134 24.60 5.13 10.92
N TYR A 135 23.42 4.52 10.72
CA TYR A 135 22.15 5.23 10.72
C TYR A 135 21.75 5.71 12.12
N GLU A 136 21.95 4.88 13.16
CA GLU A 136 21.64 5.23 14.55
C GLU A 136 22.39 6.50 15.02
N GLN A 137 23.63 6.70 14.53
CA GLN A 137 24.44 7.84 14.94
C GLN A 137 24.09 9.16 14.21
N THR A 138 23.30 9.10 13.14
CA THR A 138 23.08 10.27 12.26
C THR A 138 21.91 11.15 12.73
N VAL A 139 21.00 10.64 13.55
CA VAL A 139 19.80 11.39 13.96
C VAL A 139 19.95 11.89 15.40
N LYS A 140 20.62 13.03 15.56
CA LYS A 140 20.45 13.84 16.79
C LYS A 140 19.19 14.69 16.63
N PRO A 141 18.17 14.57 17.49
CA PRO A 141 17.01 15.44 17.43
C PRO A 141 17.48 16.90 17.59
N GLN A 142 17.05 17.76 16.67
CA GLN A 142 17.35 19.18 16.75
C GLN A 142 16.66 19.75 17.99
N GLU A 143 17.46 20.19 18.95
CA GLU A 143 16.96 20.81 20.17
C GLU A 143 16.31 22.15 19.80
N VAL A 144 14.98 22.20 19.92
CA VAL A 144 14.21 23.41 19.64
C VAL A 144 14.40 24.34 20.84
N VAL A 145 15.41 25.19 20.75
CA VAL A 145 15.62 26.28 21.72
C VAL A 145 14.48 27.28 21.52
N LYS A 146 13.81 27.64 22.62
CA LYS A 146 12.78 28.70 22.59
C LYS A 146 13.44 30.01 22.21
N ASP A 147 12.75 30.79 21.38
CA ASP A 147 13.19 32.13 21.01
C ASP A 147 13.23 33.02 22.27
N SER A 148 14.43 33.51 22.59
CA SER A 148 14.68 34.36 23.77
C SER A 148 13.89 35.66 23.69
N ASP A 149 13.63 36.17 22.48
CA ASP A 149 12.88 37.41 22.29
C ASP A 149 11.39 37.18 22.58
N GLN A 150 10.85 36.04 22.15
CA GLN A 150 9.48 35.64 22.47
C GLN A 150 9.27 35.43 23.97
N GLU A 151 10.25 34.85 24.67
CA GLU A 151 10.18 34.64 26.12
C GLU A 151 10.21 35.97 26.89
N ASN A 152 11.06 36.92 26.46
CA ASN A 152 11.12 38.25 27.06
C ASN A 152 9.81 39.03 26.87
N ILE A 153 9.23 39.01 25.66
CA ILE A 153 7.96 39.67 25.37
C ILE A 153 6.83 39.07 26.22
N MET A 154 6.76 37.74 26.32
CA MET A 154 5.73 37.06 27.10
C MET A 154 5.86 37.37 28.60
N ASN A 155 7.09 37.44 29.12
CA ASN A 155 7.35 37.80 30.51
C ASN A 155 6.95 39.25 30.81
N ASP A 156 7.33 40.21 29.97
CA ASP A 156 6.97 41.61 30.14
C ASP A 156 5.45 41.83 30.10
N LEU A 157 4.78 41.22 29.11
CA LEU A 157 3.31 41.23 29.00
C LEU A 157 2.66 40.67 30.27
N SER A 158 3.17 39.53 30.77
CA SER A 158 2.64 38.88 31.97
C SER A 158 2.83 39.72 33.24
N ALA A 159 3.90 40.50 33.32
CA ALA A 159 4.19 41.39 34.44
C ALA A 159 3.36 42.66 34.41
N ALA A 160 3.14 43.23 33.22
CA ALA A 160 2.40 44.47 33.03
C ALA A 160 0.87 44.30 33.13
N ALA A 161 0.33 43.18 32.60
CA ALA A 161 -1.12 42.98 32.48
C ALA A 161 -1.89 43.11 33.82
N PRO A 162 -1.44 42.54 34.96
CA PRO A 162 -2.15 42.68 36.24
C PRO A 162 -2.23 44.14 36.73
N GLY A 163 -1.20 44.95 36.44
CA GLY A 163 -1.17 46.36 36.81
C GLY A 163 -2.22 47.17 36.05
N VAL A 164 -2.28 46.98 34.74
CA VAL A 164 -3.25 47.63 33.86
C VAL A 164 -4.68 47.23 34.23
N VAL A 165 -4.92 45.94 34.52
CA VAL A 165 -6.25 45.46 34.95
C VAL A 165 -6.69 46.11 36.26
N LYS A 166 -5.79 46.25 37.25
CA LYS A 166 -6.12 46.94 38.51
C LYS A 166 -6.49 48.40 38.28
N GLN A 167 -5.74 49.10 37.44
CA GLN A 167 -6.02 50.50 37.10
C GLN A 167 -7.38 50.63 36.40
N ALA A 168 -7.68 49.77 35.43
CA ALA A 168 -8.97 49.76 34.75
C ALA A 168 -10.14 49.54 35.73
N ILE A 169 -10.01 48.57 36.65
CA ILE A 169 -11.03 48.33 37.69
C ILE A 169 -11.20 49.56 38.59
N GLN A 170 -10.10 50.23 38.96
CA GLN A 170 -10.16 51.43 39.79
C GLN A 170 -10.86 52.59 39.08
N VAL A 171 -10.54 52.82 37.80
CA VAL A 171 -11.20 53.84 36.98
C VAL A 171 -12.71 53.57 36.89
N ILE A 172 -13.10 52.34 36.57
CA ILE A 172 -14.53 51.95 36.50
C ILE A 172 -15.24 52.23 37.83
N LYS A 173 -14.63 51.89 38.97
CA LYS A 173 -15.21 52.18 40.29
C LYS A 173 -15.36 53.68 40.52
N SER A 174 -14.32 54.47 40.20
CA SER A 174 -14.33 55.92 40.41
C SER A 174 -15.34 56.66 39.50
N ILE A 175 -15.51 56.20 38.26
CA ILE A 175 -16.49 56.78 37.32
C ILE A 175 -17.91 56.62 37.85
N ASN A 176 -18.26 55.42 38.36
CA ASN A 176 -19.59 55.20 38.95
C ASN A 176 -19.85 56.15 40.13
N THR A 177 -18.86 56.34 41.01
CA THR A 177 -19.00 57.26 42.15
C THR A 177 -19.16 58.71 41.69
N LEU A 178 -18.40 59.13 40.67
CA LEU A 178 -18.47 60.48 40.11
C LEU A 178 -19.82 60.73 39.44
N GLN A 179 -20.35 59.73 38.73
CA GLN A 179 -21.67 59.81 38.10
C GLN A 179 -22.78 60.04 39.14
N THR A 180 -22.79 59.28 40.25
CA THR A 180 -23.78 59.49 41.33
C THR A 180 -23.67 60.88 41.95
N GLN A 181 -22.44 61.39 42.16
CA GLN A 181 -22.24 62.75 42.66
C GLN A 181 -22.76 63.81 41.68
N ALA A 182 -22.47 63.66 40.39
CA ALA A 182 -22.94 64.58 39.36
C ALA A 182 -24.47 64.56 39.20
N GLU A 183 -25.09 63.38 39.28
CA GLU A 183 -26.56 63.22 39.25
C GLU A 183 -27.20 63.90 40.47
N GLY A 184 -26.68 63.70 41.68
CA GLY A 184 -27.18 64.35 42.89
C GLY A 184 -27.07 65.88 42.83
N LEU A 185 -25.96 66.42 42.32
CA LEU A 185 -25.82 67.86 42.08
C LEU A 185 -26.83 68.37 41.04
N CYS A 186 -27.04 67.62 39.96
CA CYS A 186 -28.04 67.96 38.95
C CYS A 186 -29.47 67.94 39.52
N GLU A 187 -29.80 67.00 40.42
CA GLU A 187 -31.09 66.98 41.12
C GLU A 187 -31.29 68.23 41.96
N ILE A 188 -30.29 68.62 42.77
CA ILE A 188 -30.35 69.85 43.59
C ILE A 188 -30.62 71.08 42.69
N LEU A 189 -29.89 71.21 41.59
CA LEU A 189 -30.10 72.31 40.63
C LEU A 189 -31.49 72.31 39.98
N LYS A 190 -32.13 71.14 39.85
CA LYS A 190 -33.50 71.02 39.32
C LYS A 190 -34.58 71.24 40.39
N THR A 191 -34.26 71.16 41.68
CA THR A 191 -35.24 71.42 42.74
C THR A 191 -35.61 72.90 42.80
N LYS A 192 -36.90 73.19 42.98
CA LYS A 192 -37.34 74.58 43.23
C LYS A 192 -37.05 74.92 44.69
N PRO A 193 -36.57 76.15 44.98
CA PRO A 193 -36.37 76.60 46.36
C PRO A 193 -37.66 76.47 47.16
N SER A 194 -37.57 75.98 48.40
CA SER A 194 -38.73 75.81 49.27
C SER A 194 -39.36 77.16 49.58
N GLN A 195 -40.67 77.18 49.87
CA GLN A 195 -41.38 78.42 50.18
C GLN A 195 -40.72 79.19 51.34
N ALA A 196 -40.24 78.49 52.38
CA ALA A 196 -39.47 79.11 53.47
C ALA A 196 -38.17 79.76 52.99
N SER A 197 -37.43 79.13 52.07
CA SER A 197 -36.21 79.72 51.49
C SER A 197 -36.50 80.92 50.59
N LEU A 198 -37.63 80.91 49.88
CA LEU A 198 -38.09 82.05 49.07
C LEU A 198 -38.56 83.21 49.96
N GLU A 199 -39.19 82.92 51.09
CA GLU A 199 -39.66 83.92 52.06
C GLU A 199 -38.48 84.62 52.72
N ILE A 200 -37.46 83.85 53.18
CA ILE A 200 -36.19 84.42 53.65
C ILE A 200 -35.49 85.22 52.54
N HIS A 201 -35.41 84.69 51.31
CA HIS A 201 -34.81 85.43 50.21
C HIS A 201 -35.57 86.73 49.90
N ARG A 202 -36.91 86.75 50.06
CA ARG A 202 -37.72 87.95 49.91
C ARG A 202 -37.55 88.93 51.07
N GLU A 203 -37.38 88.46 52.29
CA GLU A 203 -37.09 89.31 53.46
C GLU A 203 -35.68 89.94 53.37
N VAL A 204 -34.70 89.19 52.87
CA VAL A 204 -33.31 89.64 52.77
C VAL A 204 -33.06 90.45 51.49
N PHE A 205 -33.70 90.10 50.37
CA PHE A 205 -33.42 90.64 49.03
C PHE A 205 -34.64 91.25 48.29
N GLY A 206 -35.83 91.34 48.88
CA GLY A 206 -37.06 91.80 48.18
C GLY A 206 -37.52 93.24 48.46
N PHE A 207 -37.58 94.07 47.40
CA PHE A 207 -38.27 95.38 47.29
C PHE A 207 -39.28 95.35 46.12
N ASN A 208 -40.35 96.17 46.15
CA ASN A 208 -41.51 96.16 45.25
C ASN A 208 -41.48 97.26 44.14
N ASP A 209 -41.64 96.83 42.88
CA ASP A 209 -42.15 97.42 41.61
C ASP A 209 -42.10 98.94 41.27
N GLN A 210 -41.50 99.29 40.11
CA GLN A 210 -42.22 99.75 38.88
C GLN A 210 -41.29 100.08 37.65
N SER A 211 -41.75 99.61 36.47
CA SER A 211 -41.56 100.00 35.04
C SER A 211 -40.23 99.95 34.28
N GLU A 212 -40.27 99.10 33.24
CA GLU A 212 -39.85 99.28 31.83
C GLU A 212 -38.37 99.24 31.37
N GLU A 213 -38.11 98.15 30.65
CA GLU A 213 -37.54 98.06 29.29
C GLU A 213 -36.04 97.80 29.08
N ALA A 214 -35.80 96.53 28.69
CA ALA A 214 -34.85 96.00 27.69
C ALA A 214 -33.36 96.37 27.79
N ALA A 215 -32.50 95.37 28.02
CA ALA A 215 -31.89 94.58 26.94
C ALA A 215 -30.72 93.71 27.43
N ALA A 216 -30.56 92.58 26.74
CA ALA A 216 -29.55 91.54 26.83
C ALA A 216 -28.08 91.96 27.04
N ALA A 217 -27.33 91.11 27.77
CA ALA A 217 -26.06 90.47 27.33
C ALA A 217 -25.43 89.74 28.54
N GLU A 218 -25.60 88.42 28.61
CA GLU A 218 -24.54 87.42 28.39
C GLU A 218 -23.30 87.57 29.27
N GLY A 219 -23.24 86.71 30.30
CA GLY A 219 -22.06 86.47 31.12
C GLY A 219 -21.01 85.68 30.36
N TYR A 220 -19.88 86.35 30.15
CA TYR A 220 -18.58 85.85 29.75
C TYR A 220 -18.06 84.70 30.63
N VAL A 221 -17.54 83.63 30.02
CA VAL A 221 -16.63 82.66 30.66
C VAL A 221 -15.39 82.46 29.77
N PRO A 222 -14.17 82.77 30.25
CA PRO A 222 -12.95 82.56 29.47
C PRO A 222 -12.55 81.08 29.42
N GLN A 223 -12.16 80.63 28.23
CA GLN A 223 -11.61 79.29 28.01
C GLN A 223 -10.20 79.14 28.59
N ALA A 224 -9.99 78.07 29.36
CA ALA A 224 -8.66 77.62 29.77
C ALA A 224 -8.04 76.72 28.68
N LYS A 225 -6.78 77.03 28.36
CA LYS A 225 -5.95 76.45 27.29
C LYS A 225 -5.71 74.94 27.47
N LYS A 226 -5.78 74.21 26.36
CA LYS A 226 -5.24 72.84 26.20
C LYS A 226 -3.71 72.82 26.42
N PRO A 227 -3.15 71.84 27.14
CA PRO A 227 -1.75 71.49 26.99
C PRO A 227 -1.54 70.62 25.74
N GLU A 228 -0.58 71.04 24.91
CA GLU A 228 -0.08 70.32 23.72
C GLU A 228 0.55 68.98 24.12
N CYS A 229 0.25 67.96 23.32
CA CYS A 229 0.85 66.64 23.39
C CYS A 229 2.01 66.60 22.38
N SER A 230 3.25 66.55 22.85
CA SER A 230 4.41 66.27 22.00
C SER A 230 4.63 64.76 21.93
N VAL A 231 4.24 64.18 20.80
CA VAL A 231 4.61 62.83 20.39
C VAL A 231 6.08 62.86 19.99
N GLY A 232 6.93 62.16 20.73
CA GLY A 232 8.30 61.85 20.31
C GLY A 232 8.30 60.55 19.51
N GLU A 233 8.51 60.66 18.20
CA GLU A 233 8.77 59.52 17.32
C GLU A 233 10.17 58.96 17.58
N GLY A 234 10.22 57.70 18.01
CA GLY A 234 11.44 56.90 18.15
C GLY A 234 11.69 56.07 16.90
N LYS A 235 12.84 56.33 16.30
CA LYS A 235 13.37 55.89 15.01
C LYS A 235 13.68 54.38 14.96
N LEU A 236 13.29 53.75 13.85
CA LEU A 236 13.79 52.46 13.37
C LEU A 236 15.24 52.62 12.89
N GLU A 237 16.15 51.85 13.47
CA GLU A 237 17.37 51.30 12.86
C GLU A 237 17.70 49.96 13.53
#